data_AF-A0A4D4L132-F1
#
_entry.id   AF-A0A4D4L132-F1
#
_cell.length_a   1.000
_cell.length_b   1.000
_cell.length_c   1.000
_cell.angle_alpha   90.00
_cell.angle_beta   90.00
_cell.angle_gamma   90.00
#
_symmetry.space_group_name_H-M   'P 1'
#
loop_
_entity.id
_entity.type
_entity.pdbx_description
1 polymer ?
#
loop_
_entity_poly.entity_id
_entity_poly.type
_entity_poly.pdbx_seq_one_letter_code
_entity_poly.pdbx_strand_id
1 'polypeptide(L)'
;MTAEDFLAWTAATACGAPCAVPLTADPELWEAGVELGRRALWLHTRGAHSGERPRMPGGRRPYVRAALPSSGLPDSLDYDPDEEALLLGEGRISPVPQGAWDFQAGGVRVLESWFEQRTAAREPGTLEAIGPAGWPSAWTSELLELITVLALLAELRPELRALADRVADGALIDAAELRGAGVLPVPGAARRPASVLDHHEEGPEGQFALL
;
A
#
# COMPACT_ATOMS: atom_id res chain seq x y z
N MET A 1 0.19 -9.00 22.66
CA MET A 1 -0.03 -9.56 21.33
C MET A 1 -1.51 -9.52 21.00
N THR A 2 -1.89 -8.73 19.99
CA THR A 2 -3.26 -8.60 19.46
C THR A 2 -3.35 -9.25 18.07
N ALA A 3 -4.55 -9.36 17.51
CA ALA A 3 -4.73 -9.80 16.11
C ALA A 3 -4.07 -8.82 15.12
N GLU A 4 -4.04 -7.53 15.45
CA GLU A 4 -3.37 -6.50 14.67
C GLU A 4 -1.85 -6.69 14.64
N ASP A 5 -1.25 -7.13 15.75
CA ASP A 5 0.18 -7.42 15.79
C ASP A 5 0.56 -8.52 14.79
N PHE A 6 -0.28 -9.55 14.66
CA PHE A 6 -0.06 -10.63 13.69
C PHE A 6 -0.22 -10.15 12.24
N LEU A 7 -1.19 -9.28 11.97
CA LEU A 7 -1.36 -8.67 10.65
C LEU A 7 -0.16 -7.77 10.30
N ALA A 8 0.33 -6.99 11.26
CA ALA A 8 1.53 -6.18 11.11
C ALA A 8 2.75 -7.06 10.80
N TRP A 9 2.99 -8.09 11.61
CA TRP A 9 4.06 -9.06 11.35
C TRP A 9 3.97 -9.67 9.94
N THR A 10 2.76 -10.07 9.53
CA THR A 10 2.50 -10.59 8.18
C THR A 10 2.88 -9.58 7.10
N ALA A 11 2.46 -8.32 7.24
CA ALA A 11 2.78 -7.26 6.28
C ALA A 11 4.30 -6.98 6.18
N ALA A 12 5.05 -7.22 7.25
CA ALA A 12 6.50 -7.00 7.26
C ALA A 12 7.31 -8.18 6.70
N THR A 13 6.83 -9.41 6.86
CA THR A 13 7.66 -10.63 6.68
C THR A 13 7.16 -11.58 5.61
N ALA A 14 5.94 -11.40 5.09
CA ALA A 14 5.38 -12.24 4.04
C ALA A 14 6.30 -12.25 2.80
N CYS A 15 6.75 -13.44 2.40
CA CYS A 15 7.72 -13.59 1.32
C CYS A 15 7.49 -14.87 0.50
N GLY A 16 8.09 -14.92 -0.70
CA GLY A 16 8.09 -16.10 -1.57
C GLY A 16 6.84 -16.30 -2.44
N ALA A 17 6.90 -17.35 -3.26
CA ALA A 17 5.80 -17.85 -4.08
C ALA A 17 5.79 -19.40 -3.99
N PRO A 18 4.82 -20.02 -3.29
CA PRO A 18 3.67 -19.39 -2.62
C PRO A 18 4.09 -18.49 -1.45
N CYS A 19 3.27 -17.47 -1.17
CA CYS A 19 3.50 -16.54 -0.07
C CYS A 19 3.43 -17.29 1.27
N ALA A 20 4.49 -17.18 2.08
CA ALA A 20 4.59 -17.75 3.42
C ALA A 20 4.92 -16.65 4.44
N VAL A 21 4.47 -16.84 5.67
CA VAL A 21 4.77 -15.96 6.80
C VAL A 21 5.65 -16.73 7.78
N PRO A 22 6.95 -16.42 7.90
CA PRO A 22 7.81 -17.06 8.89
C PRO A 22 7.39 -16.67 10.31
N LEU A 23 7.50 -17.58 11.27
CA LEU A 23 7.28 -17.29 12.69
C LEU A 23 8.62 -17.38 13.41
N THR A 24 9.14 -16.25 13.87
CA THR A 24 10.39 -16.20 14.63
C THR A 24 10.20 -16.73 16.05
N ALA A 25 11.19 -17.46 16.58
CA ALA A 25 11.28 -17.81 18.00
C ALA A 25 11.94 -16.71 18.85
N ASP A 26 12.55 -15.71 18.20
CA ASP A 26 13.18 -14.55 18.84
C ASP A 26 12.13 -13.43 19.10
N PRO A 27 11.83 -13.10 20.37
CA PRO A 27 10.85 -12.08 20.72
C PRO A 27 11.28 -10.65 20.31
N GLU A 28 12.57 -10.34 20.27
CA GLU A 28 13.05 -9.02 19.86
C GLU A 28 12.88 -8.82 18.34
N LEU A 29 13.12 -9.88 17.56
CA LEU A 29 12.80 -9.88 16.12
C LEU A 29 11.30 -9.71 15.90
N TRP A 30 10.47 -10.41 16.67
CA TRP A 30 9.02 -10.28 16.60
C TRP A 30 8.57 -8.84 16.82
N GLU A 31 9.00 -8.20 17.91
CA GLU A 31 8.64 -6.82 18.24
C GLU A 31 9.10 -5.83 17.15
N ALA A 32 10.33 -5.96 16.67
CA ALA A 32 10.84 -5.12 15.59
C ALA A 32 10.03 -5.28 14.28
N GLY A 33 9.66 -6.51 13.94
CA GLY A 33 8.86 -6.78 12.73
C GLY A 33 7.42 -6.30 12.85
N VAL A 34 6.82 -6.39 14.04
CA VAL A 34 5.49 -5.81 14.30
C VAL A 34 5.52 -4.29 14.10
N GLU A 35 6.53 -3.60 14.62
CA GLU A 35 6.61 -2.14 14.48
C GLU A 35 6.78 -1.70 13.02
N LEU A 36 7.69 -2.33 12.27
CA LEU A 36 7.84 -2.10 10.84
C LEU A 36 6.56 -2.45 10.06
N GLY A 37 5.88 -3.52 10.47
CA GLY A 37 4.61 -3.95 9.91
C GLY A 37 3.48 -2.95 10.09
N ARG A 38 3.34 -2.38 11.29
CA ARG A 38 2.37 -1.31 11.57
C ARG A 38 2.66 -0.10 10.70
N ARG A 39 3.94 0.27 10.55
CA ARG A 39 4.36 1.35 9.66
C ARG A 39 3.98 1.07 8.20
N ALA A 40 4.22 -0.15 7.71
CA ALA A 40 3.85 -0.56 6.35
C ALA A 40 2.33 -0.51 6.13
N LEU A 41 1.54 -1.09 7.05
CA LEU A 41 0.08 -1.07 7.00
C LEU A 41 -0.47 0.36 7.03
N TRP A 42 0.07 1.22 7.90
CA TRP A 42 -0.32 2.63 7.97
C TRP A 42 -0.09 3.37 6.65
N LEU A 43 1.05 3.13 5.99
CA LEU A 43 1.35 3.70 4.67
C LEU A 43 0.39 3.16 3.59
N HIS A 44 0.17 1.86 3.54
CA HIS A 44 -0.73 1.23 2.56
C HIS A 44 -2.20 1.63 2.72
N THR A 45 -2.63 1.89 3.95
CA THR A 45 -3.98 2.39 4.27
C THR A 45 -4.08 3.91 4.27
N ARG A 46 -2.98 4.61 3.94
CA ARG A 46 -2.88 6.08 3.92
C ARG A 46 -3.34 6.73 5.23
N GLY A 47 -3.12 6.03 6.35
CA GLY A 47 -3.45 6.50 7.69
C GLY A 47 -4.90 6.31 8.13
N ALA A 48 -5.74 5.59 7.38
CA ALA A 48 -7.18 5.46 7.62
C ALA A 48 -7.56 5.07 9.07
N HIS A 49 -6.73 4.28 9.75
CA HIS A 49 -7.01 3.81 11.11
C HIS A 49 -6.43 4.68 12.23
N SER A 50 -5.57 5.64 11.91
CA SER A 50 -4.87 6.48 12.90
C SER A 50 -5.40 7.91 12.97
N GLY A 51 -6.14 8.36 11.95
CA GLY A 51 -6.52 9.77 11.79
C GLY A 51 -5.38 10.69 11.32
N GLU A 52 -4.14 10.21 11.27
CA GLU A 52 -2.98 10.93 10.76
C GLU A 52 -2.61 10.45 9.36
N ARG A 53 -2.47 11.39 8.40
CA ARG A 53 -2.05 11.08 7.03
C ARG A 53 -0.53 11.03 6.90
N PRO A 54 0.02 10.15 6.04
CA PRO A 54 1.43 10.18 5.64
C PRO A 54 1.88 11.54 5.13
N ARG A 55 3.04 11.99 5.63
CA ARG A 55 3.68 13.25 5.27
C ARG A 55 5.17 13.04 5.15
N MET A 56 5.78 13.65 4.12
CA MET A 56 7.24 13.65 3.97
C MET A 56 7.90 14.46 5.10
N PRO A 57 8.97 13.95 5.72
CA PRO A 57 9.75 14.71 6.69
C PRO A 57 10.61 15.80 6.00
N GLY A 58 11.15 16.72 6.80
CA GLY A 58 12.24 17.60 6.36
C GLY A 58 11.92 18.58 5.22
N GLY A 59 10.65 18.99 5.06
CA GLY A 59 10.27 19.93 4.00
C GLY A 59 10.27 19.33 2.58
N ARG A 60 10.43 18.01 2.45
CA ARG A 60 10.42 17.28 1.16
C ARG A 60 9.02 16.97 0.62
N ARG A 61 8.00 17.71 1.07
CA ARG A 61 6.62 17.50 0.62
C ARG A 61 6.54 17.78 -0.88
N PRO A 62 6.00 16.89 -1.71
CA PRO A 62 5.82 17.17 -3.14
C PRO A 62 4.78 18.30 -3.33
N TYR A 63 5.02 19.17 -4.30
CA TYR A 63 4.05 20.19 -4.72
C TYR A 63 4.22 20.56 -6.19
N VAL A 64 3.19 21.22 -6.73
CA VAL A 64 3.15 21.67 -8.12
C VAL A 64 4.10 22.86 -8.31
N ARG A 65 5.08 22.70 -9.19
CA ARG A 65 6.05 23.73 -9.61
C ARG A 65 5.62 24.45 -10.87
N ALA A 66 5.06 23.71 -11.81
CA ALA A 66 4.43 24.22 -13.02
C ALA A 66 3.02 23.64 -13.11
N ALA A 67 2.05 24.50 -13.39
CA ALA A 67 0.65 24.12 -13.42
C ALA A 67 0.41 23.02 -14.46
N LEU A 68 -0.48 22.09 -14.11
CA LEU A 68 -0.94 21.07 -15.05
C LEU A 68 -1.87 21.74 -16.10
N PRO A 69 -1.97 21.17 -17.32
CA PRO A 69 -2.76 21.76 -18.40
C PRO A 69 -4.18 22.12 -17.97
N SER A 70 -4.61 23.34 -18.28
CA SER A 70 -5.97 23.84 -17.98
C SER A 70 -7.03 23.31 -18.95
N SER A 71 -6.60 22.78 -20.09
CA SER A 71 -7.44 22.14 -21.11
C SER A 71 -6.79 20.85 -21.59
N GLY A 72 -7.58 19.78 -21.68
CA GLY A 72 -7.08 18.45 -22.05
C GLY A 72 -6.33 17.76 -20.92
N LEU A 73 -5.97 16.51 -21.15
CA LEU A 73 -5.14 15.71 -20.25
C LEU A 73 -3.67 15.77 -20.71
N PRO A 74 -2.70 15.68 -19.79
CA PRO A 74 -1.31 15.48 -20.18
C PRO A 74 -1.16 14.21 -21.03
N ASP A 75 -0.34 14.29 -22.08
CA ASP A 75 -0.11 13.22 -23.05
C ASP A 75 1.09 12.32 -22.69
N SER A 76 1.92 12.76 -21.74
CA SER A 76 3.21 12.16 -21.38
C SER A 76 3.46 12.23 -19.88
N LEU A 77 4.21 11.25 -19.39
CA LEU A 77 4.73 11.18 -18.02
C LEU A 77 6.22 10.87 -18.09
N ASP A 78 7.04 11.77 -17.59
CA ASP A 78 8.50 11.62 -17.55
C ASP A 78 9.05 11.96 -16.15
N TYR A 79 10.30 11.61 -15.91
CA TYR A 79 10.99 11.90 -14.66
C TYR A 79 12.36 12.51 -14.91
N ASP A 80 12.62 13.63 -14.24
CA ASP A 80 13.92 14.28 -14.19
C ASP A 80 14.62 13.92 -12.87
N PRO A 81 15.69 13.10 -12.90
CA PRO A 81 16.41 12.71 -11.69
C PRO A 81 17.26 13.84 -11.10
N ASP A 82 17.69 14.81 -11.90
CA ASP A 82 18.54 15.92 -11.43
C ASP A 82 17.71 16.95 -10.65
N GLU A 83 16.47 17.20 -11.10
CA GLU A 83 15.52 18.09 -10.41
C GLU A 83 14.64 17.37 -9.38
N GLU A 84 14.74 16.04 -9.26
CA GLU A 84 13.76 15.18 -8.58
C GLU A 84 12.32 15.57 -8.98
N ALA A 85 12.04 15.62 -10.28
CA ALA A 85 10.79 16.18 -10.78
C ALA A 85 10.01 15.17 -11.63
N LEU A 86 8.72 15.02 -11.30
CA LEU A 86 7.76 14.34 -12.16
C LEU A 86 7.20 15.35 -13.17
N LEU A 87 7.34 15.04 -14.45
CA LEU A 87 6.91 15.85 -15.57
C LEU A 87 5.63 15.25 -16.15
N LEU A 88 4.59 16.07 -16.31
CA LEU A 88 3.28 15.65 -16.83
C LEU A 88 2.91 16.59 -17.98
N GLY A 89 3.39 16.28 -19.19
CA GLY A 89 3.40 17.24 -20.30
C GLY A 89 4.12 18.53 -19.89
N GLU A 90 3.41 19.66 -19.90
CA GLU A 90 3.93 20.96 -19.43
C GLU A 90 3.94 21.12 -17.90
N GLY A 91 3.24 20.25 -17.16
CA GLY A 91 3.15 20.30 -15.72
C GLY A 91 4.36 19.72 -15.01
N ARG A 92 4.63 20.19 -13.78
CA ARG A 92 5.78 19.74 -12.99
C ARG A 92 5.44 19.60 -11.52
N ILE A 93 5.85 18.49 -10.90
CA ILE A 93 5.77 18.25 -9.45
C ILE A 93 7.17 17.95 -8.93
N SER A 94 7.61 18.64 -7.87
CA SER A 94 8.91 18.42 -7.22
C SER A 94 8.89 18.91 -5.76
N PRO A 95 9.61 18.24 -4.84
CA PRO A 95 10.47 17.08 -5.06
C PRO A 95 9.71 15.76 -5.13
N VAL A 96 10.19 14.84 -5.98
CA VAL A 96 9.75 13.46 -6.13
C VAL A 96 10.99 12.59 -6.00
N PRO A 97 11.26 12.00 -4.81
CA PRO A 97 12.42 11.15 -4.62
C PRO A 97 12.45 10.00 -5.62
N GLN A 98 13.64 9.62 -6.09
CA GLN A 98 13.80 8.55 -7.07
C GLN A 98 13.12 7.24 -6.63
N GLY A 99 13.15 6.92 -5.34
CA GLY A 99 12.47 5.74 -4.80
C GLY A 99 10.95 5.73 -5.03
N ALA A 100 10.28 6.89 -5.10
CA ALA A 100 8.87 6.98 -5.45
C ALA A 100 8.64 6.75 -6.95
N TRP A 101 9.52 7.29 -7.80
CA TRP A 101 9.50 7.07 -9.25
C TRP A 101 9.74 5.60 -9.61
N ASP A 102 10.77 4.97 -9.03
CA ASP A 102 11.13 3.58 -9.30
C ASP A 102 10.24 2.57 -8.55
N PHE A 103 9.23 3.04 -7.80
CA PHE A 103 8.37 2.15 -7.03
C PHE A 103 7.51 1.27 -7.94
N GLN A 104 7.76 -0.04 -7.87
CA GLN A 104 6.98 -1.04 -8.59
C GLN A 104 6.10 -1.88 -7.65
N ALA A 105 4.94 -2.29 -8.17
CA ALA A 105 4.07 -3.32 -7.60
C ALA A 105 3.70 -4.32 -8.70
N GLY A 106 3.89 -5.62 -8.45
CA GLY A 106 3.67 -6.66 -9.48
C GLY A 106 4.55 -6.51 -10.74
N GLY A 107 5.74 -5.91 -10.61
CA GLY A 107 6.64 -5.63 -11.72
C GLY A 107 6.29 -4.41 -12.57
N VAL A 108 5.22 -3.69 -12.23
CA VAL A 108 4.77 -2.48 -12.94
C VAL A 108 5.06 -1.25 -12.09
N ARG A 109 5.56 -0.17 -12.72
CA ARG A 109 5.79 1.10 -12.04
C ARG A 109 4.46 1.76 -11.67
N VAL A 110 4.29 2.09 -10.39
CA VAL A 110 3.00 2.51 -9.86
C VAL A 110 2.58 3.88 -10.40
N LEU A 111 3.50 4.84 -10.51
CA LEU A 111 3.19 6.18 -11.02
C LEU A 111 2.79 6.16 -12.50
N GLU A 112 3.48 5.37 -13.33
CA GLU A 112 3.12 5.17 -14.74
C GLU A 112 1.73 4.54 -14.85
N SER A 113 1.49 3.42 -14.16
CA SER A 113 0.18 2.75 -14.21
C SER A 113 -0.96 3.65 -13.71
N TRP A 114 -0.72 4.42 -12.65
CA TRP A 114 -1.71 5.38 -12.12
C TRP A 114 -2.05 6.48 -13.13
N PHE A 115 -1.05 6.97 -13.87
CA PHE A 115 -1.20 7.98 -14.92
C PHE A 115 -1.94 7.41 -16.12
N GLU A 116 -1.47 6.30 -16.69
CA GLU A 116 -2.07 5.64 -17.86
C GLU A 116 -3.54 5.30 -17.64
N GLN A 117 -3.91 4.81 -16.46
CA GLN A 117 -5.31 4.52 -16.13
C GLN A 117 -6.22 5.75 -16.25
N ARG A 118 -5.68 6.96 -16.02
CA ARG A 118 -6.42 8.23 -16.03
C ARG A 118 -6.34 8.96 -17.37
N THR A 119 -5.25 8.83 -18.11
CA THR A 119 -4.99 9.62 -19.33
C THR A 119 -5.09 8.83 -20.63
N ALA A 120 -5.12 7.51 -20.58
CA ALA A 120 -5.24 6.69 -21.79
C ALA A 120 -6.51 7.05 -22.58
N ALA A 121 -6.34 7.22 -23.90
CA ALA A 121 -7.44 7.44 -24.81
C ALA A 121 -8.47 6.30 -24.71
N ARG A 122 -9.75 6.68 -24.69
CA ARG A 122 -10.88 5.75 -24.59
C ARG A 122 -11.72 5.82 -25.86
N GLU A 123 -12.27 4.68 -26.24
CA GLU A 123 -13.04 4.56 -27.49
C GLU A 123 -14.31 5.43 -27.41
N PRO A 124 -14.56 6.32 -28.39
CA PRO A 124 -15.74 7.15 -28.38
C PRO A 124 -17.03 6.32 -28.31
N GLY A 125 -17.96 6.73 -27.44
CA GLY A 125 -19.25 6.06 -27.28
C GLY A 125 -19.28 4.92 -26.25
N THR A 126 -18.18 4.64 -25.56
CA THR A 126 -18.18 3.73 -24.40
C THR A 126 -18.36 4.47 -23.08
N LEU A 127 -18.67 3.75 -21.99
CA LEU A 127 -18.78 4.35 -20.66
C LEU A 127 -17.44 4.90 -20.18
N GLU A 128 -16.33 4.26 -20.56
CA GLU A 128 -14.97 4.69 -20.23
C GLU A 128 -14.60 6.02 -20.89
N ALA A 129 -15.22 6.36 -22.03
CA ALA A 129 -15.07 7.67 -22.66
C ALA A 129 -15.75 8.81 -21.88
N ILE A 130 -16.61 8.49 -20.90
CA ILE A 130 -17.17 9.46 -19.98
C ILE A 130 -16.12 9.76 -18.90
N GLY A 131 -15.29 10.76 -19.16
CA GLY A 131 -14.24 11.23 -18.27
C GLY A 131 -14.16 12.76 -18.19
N PRO A 132 -13.30 13.30 -17.33
CA PRO A 132 -13.08 14.74 -17.26
C PRO A 132 -12.43 15.26 -18.55
N ALA A 133 -12.88 16.41 -19.04
CA ALA A 133 -12.34 17.05 -20.25
C ALA A 133 -10.94 17.67 -20.07
N GLY A 134 -10.45 17.71 -18.83
CA GLY A 134 -9.13 18.21 -18.47
C GLY A 134 -8.71 17.73 -17.09
N TRP A 135 -7.53 18.11 -16.64
CA TRP A 135 -6.95 17.62 -15.39
C TRP A 135 -7.70 18.13 -14.14
N PRO A 136 -8.40 17.27 -13.36
CA PRO A 136 -9.08 17.71 -12.14
C PRO A 136 -8.09 18.01 -11.00
N SER A 137 -8.37 19.03 -10.19
CA SER A 137 -7.57 19.34 -8.99
C SER A 137 -7.54 18.19 -7.95
N ALA A 138 -8.57 17.35 -7.93
CA ALA A 138 -8.62 16.14 -7.13
C ALA A 138 -7.50 15.16 -7.53
N TRP A 139 -7.22 14.98 -8.83
CA TRP A 139 -6.14 14.12 -9.30
C TRP A 139 -4.77 14.64 -8.92
N THR A 140 -4.57 15.97 -8.89
CA THR A 140 -3.34 16.55 -8.31
C THR A 140 -3.19 16.15 -6.85
N SER A 141 -4.27 16.27 -6.07
CA SER A 141 -4.23 15.95 -4.64
C SER A 141 -3.95 14.46 -4.39
N GLU A 142 -4.59 13.59 -5.16
CA GLU A 142 -4.34 12.14 -5.15
C GLU A 142 -2.90 11.80 -5.54
N LEU A 143 -2.35 12.45 -6.57
CA LEU A 143 -0.99 12.22 -7.04
C LEU A 143 0.05 12.66 -5.99
N LEU A 144 -0.14 13.82 -5.36
CA LEU A 144 0.76 14.29 -4.29
C LEU A 144 0.74 13.35 -3.07
N GLU A 145 -0.44 12.82 -2.72
CA GLU A 145 -0.58 11.82 -1.65
C GLU A 145 0.09 10.50 -2.05
N LEU A 146 -0.13 10.03 -3.28
CA LEU A 146 0.49 8.82 -3.81
C LEU A 146 2.02 8.93 -3.80
N ILE A 147 2.58 10.00 -4.35
CA ILE A 147 4.03 10.25 -4.35
C ILE A 147 4.58 10.19 -2.92
N THR A 148 3.88 10.82 -1.96
CA THR A 148 4.28 10.81 -0.55
C THR A 148 4.32 9.38 0.01
N VAL A 149 3.28 8.58 -0.22
CA VAL A 149 3.21 7.20 0.25
C VAL A 149 4.29 6.33 -0.40
N LEU A 150 4.50 6.46 -1.71
CA LEU A 150 5.50 5.67 -2.44
C LEU A 150 6.92 6.03 -2.00
N ALA A 151 7.21 7.30 -1.74
CA ALA A 151 8.50 7.73 -1.21
C ALA A 151 8.76 7.10 0.16
N LEU A 152 7.80 7.18 1.08
CA LEU A 152 7.93 6.62 2.43
C LEU A 152 8.01 5.08 2.42
N LEU A 153 7.28 4.41 1.51
CA LEU A 153 7.41 2.96 1.33
C LEU A 153 8.77 2.59 0.74
N ALA A 154 9.30 3.39 -0.18
CA ALA A 154 10.64 3.17 -0.74
C ALA A 154 11.73 3.30 0.33
N GLU A 155 11.60 4.26 1.24
CA GLU A 155 12.48 4.42 2.41
C GLU A 155 12.36 3.24 3.39
N LEU A 156 11.17 2.66 3.57
CA LEU A 156 10.91 1.53 4.47
C LEU A 156 11.43 0.18 3.91
N ARG A 157 11.51 0.02 2.59
CA ARG A 157 11.88 -1.26 1.94
C ARG A 157 13.23 -1.85 2.39
N PRO A 158 14.32 -1.08 2.53
CA PRO A 158 15.59 -1.60 3.04
C PRO A 158 15.47 -2.18 4.46
N GLU A 159 14.70 -1.54 5.34
CA GLU A 159 14.47 -2.04 6.71
C GLU A 159 13.69 -3.35 6.71
N LEU A 160 12.64 -3.45 5.87
CA LEU A 160 11.88 -4.69 5.70
C LEU A 160 12.74 -5.83 5.14
N ARG A 161 13.64 -5.54 4.20
CA ARG A 161 14.59 -6.53 3.67
C ARG A 161 15.57 -7.00 4.74
N ALA A 162 16.16 -6.07 5.48
CA ALA A 162 17.08 -6.41 6.57
C ALA A 162 16.39 -7.23 7.68
N LEU A 163 15.13 -6.94 7.98
CA LEU A 163 14.31 -7.76 8.86
C LEU A 163 14.14 -9.17 8.30
N ALA A 164 13.75 -9.29 7.02
CA ALA A 164 13.53 -10.58 6.38
C ALA A 164 14.81 -11.45 6.38
N ASP A 165 15.98 -10.85 6.12
CA ASP A 165 17.27 -11.54 6.17
C ASP A 165 17.56 -12.06 7.59
N ARG A 166 17.38 -11.22 8.61
CA ARG A 166 17.56 -11.63 10.02
C ARG A 166 16.59 -12.73 10.45
N VAL A 167 15.35 -12.69 9.97
CA VAL A 167 14.35 -13.73 10.26
C VAL A 167 14.72 -15.03 9.55
N ALA A 168 15.25 -14.97 8.33
CA ALA A 168 15.69 -16.16 7.58
C ALA A 168 16.90 -16.85 8.24
N ASP A 169 17.81 -16.08 8.83
CA ASP A 169 18.98 -16.60 9.55
C ASP A 169 18.67 -17.02 11.00
N GLY A 170 17.51 -16.61 11.53
CA GLY A 170 17.09 -16.85 12.91
C GLY A 170 16.41 -18.19 13.15
N ALA A 171 16.17 -18.50 14.42
CA ALA A 171 15.38 -19.68 14.80
C ALA A 171 13.90 -19.44 14.48
N LEU A 172 13.29 -20.36 13.72
CA LEU A 172 11.87 -20.31 13.34
C LEU A 172 11.07 -21.36 14.09
N ILE A 173 9.84 -21.01 14.46
CA ILE A 173 8.86 -21.93 15.04
C ILE A 173 8.26 -22.76 13.92
N ASP A 174 8.46 -24.07 13.97
CA ASP A 174 7.98 -24.98 12.93
C ASP A 174 6.58 -25.56 13.21
N ALA A 175 6.07 -26.33 12.25
CA ALA A 175 4.75 -26.96 12.38
C ALA A 175 4.71 -28.06 13.46
N ALA A 176 5.83 -28.69 13.81
CA ALA A 176 5.88 -29.69 14.87
C ALA A 176 5.78 -29.02 16.24
N GLU A 177 6.47 -27.90 16.45
CA GLU A 177 6.37 -27.07 17.65
C GLU A 177 4.95 -26.55 17.85
N LEU A 178 4.32 -26.00 16.80
CA LEU A 178 2.93 -25.54 16.87
C LEU A 178 1.93 -26.67 17.18
N ARG A 179 2.17 -27.90 16.70
CA ARG A 179 1.35 -29.07 17.07
C ARG A 179 1.59 -29.48 18.52
N GLY A 180 2.86 -29.48 18.96
CA GLY A 180 3.23 -29.76 20.36
C GLY A 180 2.59 -28.77 21.33
N ALA A 181 2.47 -27.51 20.92
CA ALA A 181 1.79 -26.45 21.67
C ALA A 181 0.26 -26.46 21.54
N GLY A 182 -0.33 -27.37 20.74
CA GLY A 182 -1.79 -27.46 20.54
C GLY A 182 -2.40 -26.32 19.70
N VAL A 183 -1.57 -25.52 19.01
CA VAL A 183 -2.02 -24.47 18.08
C VAL A 183 -2.49 -25.09 16.77
N LEU A 184 -1.78 -26.12 16.30
CA LEU A 184 -2.17 -26.93 15.14
C LEU A 184 -2.71 -28.30 15.57
N PRO A 185 -3.69 -28.86 14.85
CA PRO A 185 -4.31 -28.32 13.64
C PRO A 185 -5.30 -27.19 13.95
N VAL A 186 -5.40 -26.22 13.03
CA VAL A 186 -6.42 -25.15 13.12
C VAL A 186 -7.81 -25.78 13.23
N PRO A 187 -8.64 -25.39 14.23
CA PRO A 187 -9.99 -25.89 14.39
C PRO A 187 -10.83 -25.72 13.12
N GLY A 188 -11.69 -26.70 12.82
CA GLY A 188 -12.50 -26.69 11.59
C GLY A 188 -13.38 -25.44 11.43
N ALA A 189 -13.86 -24.86 12.54
CA ALA A 189 -14.65 -23.63 12.54
C ALA A 189 -13.86 -22.41 12.05
N ALA A 190 -12.56 -22.31 12.37
CA ALA A 190 -11.70 -21.21 11.95
C ALA A 190 -11.27 -21.27 10.48
N ARG A 191 -11.60 -22.38 9.77
CA ARG A 191 -11.36 -22.54 8.33
C ARG A 191 -12.57 -22.15 7.48
N ARG A 192 -13.71 -21.83 8.12
CA ARG A 192 -14.90 -21.37 7.40
C ARG A 192 -14.78 -19.87 7.16
N PRO A 193 -15.40 -19.34 6.09
CA PRO A 193 -15.56 -17.90 5.93
C PRO A 193 -16.13 -17.28 7.20
N ALA A 194 -15.82 -16.00 7.47
CA ALA A 194 -16.43 -15.30 8.58
C ALA A 194 -17.96 -15.34 8.40
N SER A 195 -18.66 -16.06 9.27
CA SER A 195 -20.11 -16.28 9.17
C SER A 195 -20.92 -14.98 9.24
N VAL A 196 -20.28 -13.86 9.60
CA VAL A 196 -20.83 -12.50 9.49
C VAL A 196 -21.25 -12.16 8.06
N LEU A 197 -20.64 -12.77 7.04
CA LEU A 197 -20.98 -12.57 5.63
C LEU A 197 -22.11 -13.49 5.12
N ASP A 198 -22.52 -14.49 5.90
CA ASP A 198 -23.56 -15.46 5.51
C ASP A 198 -24.97 -15.04 5.94
N HIS A 199 -25.10 -13.91 6.64
CA HIS A 199 -26.40 -13.42 7.11
C HIS A 199 -27.01 -12.47 6.09
N HIS A 200 -28.12 -12.88 5.48
CA HIS A 200 -28.88 -12.06 4.56
C HIS A 200 -29.46 -10.86 5.32
N GLU A 201 -29.19 -9.63 4.84
CA GLU A 201 -29.85 -8.43 5.33
C GLU A 201 -31.37 -8.58 5.15
N GLU A 202 -32.13 -8.65 6.25
CA GLU A 202 -33.60 -8.60 6.25
C GLU A 202 -34.06 -7.33 6.98
N GLY A 203 -34.18 -6.22 6.26
CA GLY A 203 -34.84 -5.02 6.77
C GLY A 203 -34.59 -3.75 5.93
N PRO A 204 -35.56 -2.80 5.84
CA PRO A 204 -35.47 -1.66 4.94
C PRO A 204 -34.45 -0.56 5.32
N GLU A 205 -33.64 -0.77 6.36
CA GLU A 205 -32.67 0.22 6.88
C GLU A 205 -31.36 -0.43 7.39
N GLY A 206 -31.12 -1.72 7.11
CA GLY A 206 -29.89 -2.42 7.55
C GLY A 206 -29.69 -2.52 9.08
N GLN A 207 -30.75 -2.40 9.88
CA GLN A 207 -30.68 -2.46 11.34
C GLN A 207 -30.75 -3.91 11.85
N PHE A 208 -29.75 -4.29 12.64
CA PHE A 208 -29.66 -5.58 13.33
C PHE A 208 -30.65 -5.63 14.51
N ALA A 209 -31.59 -6.58 14.51
CA ALA A 209 -32.27 -6.97 15.73
C ALA A 209 -31.40 -8.01 16.46
N LEU A 210 -30.70 -7.58 17.51
CA LEU A 210 -30.08 -8.50 18.47
C LEU A 210 -31.22 -9.15 19.28
N LEU A 211 -31.39 -10.47 19.14
CA LEU A 211 -32.13 -11.30 20.10
C LEU A 211 -31.18 -11.75 21.21
#